data_AF-A0A2N1R025-F1
#
_entry.id   AF-A0A2N1R025-F1
#
_cell.length_a   1.000
_cell.length_b   1.000
_cell.length_c   1.000
_cell.angle_alpha   90.00
_cell.angle_beta   90.00
_cell.angle_gamma   90.00
#
_symmetry.space_group_name_H-M   'P 1'
#
loop_
_entity.id
_entity.type
_entity.pdbx_description
1 polymer ?
#
loop_
_entity_poly.entity_id
_entity_poly.type
_entity_poly.pdbx_seq_one_letter_code
_entity_poly.pdbx_strand_id
1 'polypeptide(L)'
;SLSEGLINRGIPLEERVKRIKDLLELVGISYSYRNRYPHEFSGGQKQRIVIARALSMEPEFLVLDEPVSNLDVSIQAQIINLLSDLKEKFSLTYLFISHDLNLVSYMCDTIGVMFKGKIVEEAPSEILVSSPRHPYTRRLISSIPGGSQRAGSQGFEQEEESAETLAARLASRKSSPGCPYYPFCPLGDGECTSSAPSLRELAGGHVVSCHKV
;
A
#
# COMPACT_ATOMS: atom_id res chain seq x y z
N SER A 1 -23.83 -2.17 -5.14
CA SER A 1 -24.72 -1.21 -4.44
C SER A 1 -24.33 -1.13 -2.97
N LEU A 2 -24.61 -0.04 -2.24
CA LEU A 2 -24.44 0.03 -0.76
C LEU A 2 -25.40 -0.91 -0.01
N SER A 3 -26.60 -1.14 -0.57
CA SER A 3 -27.63 -1.98 0.05
C SER A 3 -27.39 -3.48 -0.11
N GLU A 4 -26.50 -3.89 -1.01
CA GLU A 4 -26.31 -5.28 -1.45
C GLU A 4 -25.82 -6.19 -0.32
N GLY A 5 -24.82 -5.75 0.43
CA GLY A 5 -24.32 -6.49 1.59
C GLY A 5 -25.40 -6.68 2.66
N LEU A 6 -26.19 -5.62 2.91
CA LEU A 6 -27.29 -5.67 3.87
C LEU A 6 -28.45 -6.58 3.41
N ILE A 7 -28.73 -6.61 2.10
CA ILE A 7 -29.71 -7.54 1.51
C ILE A 7 -29.26 -8.99 1.73
N ASN A 8 -28.00 -9.28 1.45
CA ASN A 8 -27.45 -10.62 1.60
C ASN A 8 -27.44 -11.09 3.06
N ARG A 9 -27.38 -10.16 4.02
CA ARG A 9 -27.52 -10.43 5.46
C ARG A 9 -28.99 -10.54 5.93
N GLY A 10 -29.96 -10.39 5.05
CA GLY A 10 -31.38 -10.47 5.39
C GLY A 10 -31.92 -9.30 6.20
N ILE A 11 -31.25 -8.13 6.17
CA ILE A 11 -31.66 -6.96 6.95
C ILE A 11 -32.98 -6.38 6.40
N PRO A 12 -34.01 -6.14 7.24
CA PRO A 12 -35.28 -5.55 6.83
C PRO A 12 -35.14 -4.19 6.12
N LEU A 13 -36.09 -3.82 5.27
CA LEU A 13 -36.01 -2.61 4.45
C LEU A 13 -35.83 -1.33 5.29
N GLU A 14 -36.62 -1.17 6.36
CA GLU A 14 -36.57 0.01 7.23
C GLU A 14 -35.19 0.15 7.89
N GLU A 15 -34.63 -0.96 8.37
CA GLU A 15 -33.31 -0.97 8.98
C GLU A 15 -32.20 -0.72 7.93
N ARG A 16 -32.35 -1.25 6.70
CA ARG A 16 -31.43 -0.96 5.60
C ARG A 16 -31.37 0.53 5.28
N VAL A 17 -32.52 1.19 5.23
CA VAL A 17 -32.59 2.64 4.96
C VAL A 17 -31.82 3.43 6.02
N LYS A 18 -32.01 3.08 7.30
CA LYS A 18 -31.28 3.71 8.41
C LYS A 18 -29.77 3.47 8.30
N ARG A 19 -29.34 2.22 8.13
CA ARG A 19 -27.90 1.88 7.99
C ARG A 19 -27.25 2.56 6.80
N ILE A 20 -27.93 2.65 5.65
CA ILE A 20 -27.40 3.35 4.46
C ILE A 20 -27.21 4.84 4.75
N LYS A 21 -28.16 5.47 5.47
CA LYS A 21 -28.03 6.86 5.89
C LYS A 21 -26.80 7.04 6.77
N ASP A 22 -26.68 6.24 7.82
CA ASP A 22 -25.56 6.32 8.77
C ASP A 22 -24.21 6.09 8.07
N LEU A 23 -24.13 5.12 7.15
CA LEU A 23 -22.91 4.84 6.37
C LEU A 23 -22.52 5.98 5.43
N LEU A 24 -23.49 6.60 4.75
CA LEU A 24 -23.21 7.75 3.87
C LEU A 24 -22.72 8.94 4.68
N GLU A 25 -23.38 9.25 5.80
CA GLU A 25 -22.99 10.34 6.70
C GLU A 25 -21.61 10.09 7.31
N LEU A 26 -21.32 8.84 7.70
CA LEU A 26 -20.00 8.43 8.23
C LEU A 26 -18.85 8.75 7.27
N VAL A 27 -19.06 8.59 5.96
CA VAL A 27 -18.03 8.90 4.95
C VAL A 27 -18.14 10.32 4.38
N GLY A 28 -18.99 11.17 4.95
CA GLY A 28 -19.14 12.57 4.56
C GLY A 28 -19.95 12.78 3.27
N ILE A 29 -20.89 11.87 2.96
CA ILE A 29 -21.78 11.97 1.80
C ILE A 29 -23.20 12.18 2.29
N SER A 30 -23.88 13.20 1.74
CA SER A 30 -25.28 13.46 2.08
C SER A 30 -26.18 12.32 1.61
N TYR A 31 -27.11 11.89 2.49
CA TYR A 31 -28.14 10.90 2.16
C TYR A 31 -29.05 11.31 0.98
N SER A 32 -29.15 12.60 0.67
CA SER A 32 -29.88 13.07 -0.51
C SER A 32 -29.27 12.54 -1.82
N TYR A 33 -28.00 12.13 -1.82
CA TYR A 33 -27.31 11.61 -3.00
C TYR A 33 -27.48 10.11 -3.21
N ARG A 34 -28.26 9.40 -2.37
CA ARG A 34 -28.43 7.94 -2.43
C ARG A 34 -28.91 7.38 -3.77
N ASN A 35 -29.62 8.19 -4.56
CA ASN A 35 -30.18 7.82 -5.86
C ASN A 35 -29.31 8.25 -7.04
N ARG A 36 -28.16 8.88 -6.81
CA ARG A 36 -27.24 9.28 -7.87
C ARG A 36 -26.50 8.08 -8.45
N TYR A 37 -26.20 8.16 -9.74
CA TYR A 37 -25.39 7.21 -10.47
C TYR A 37 -23.89 7.44 -10.21
N PRO A 38 -23.04 6.41 -10.38
CA PRO A 38 -21.61 6.53 -10.16
C PRO A 38 -20.95 7.69 -10.92
N HIS A 39 -21.37 8.01 -12.15
CA HIS A 39 -20.78 9.09 -12.95
C HIS A 39 -21.10 10.50 -12.41
N GLU A 40 -22.04 10.64 -11.48
CA GLU A 40 -22.43 11.91 -10.85
C GLU A 40 -21.60 12.24 -9.59
N PHE A 41 -20.62 11.40 -9.26
CA PHE A 41 -19.72 11.57 -8.11
C PHE A 41 -18.28 11.87 -8.55
N SER A 42 -17.58 12.70 -7.77
CA SER A 42 -16.14 12.91 -7.92
C SER A 42 -15.36 11.63 -7.60
N GLY A 43 -14.08 11.57 -8.00
CA GLY A 43 -13.20 10.44 -7.67
C GLY A 43 -13.14 10.15 -6.17
N GLY A 44 -12.94 11.18 -5.35
CA GLY A 44 -12.94 11.06 -3.88
C GLY A 44 -14.28 10.61 -3.29
N GLN A 45 -15.40 11.07 -3.85
CA GLN A 45 -16.73 10.62 -3.43
C GLN A 45 -16.96 9.15 -3.78
N LYS A 46 -16.55 8.70 -4.97
CA LYS A 46 -16.60 7.27 -5.34
C LYS A 46 -15.80 6.44 -4.36
N GLN A 47 -14.60 6.88 -3.99
CA GLN A 47 -13.75 6.17 -3.03
C GLN A 47 -14.40 6.06 -1.65
N ARG A 48 -14.96 7.16 -1.14
CA ARG A 48 -15.76 7.19 0.10
C ARG A 48 -16.94 6.22 0.06
N ILE A 49 -17.64 6.14 -1.07
CA ILE A 49 -18.75 5.18 -1.26
C ILE A 49 -18.25 3.73 -1.22
N VAL A 50 -17.09 3.44 -1.83
CA VAL A 50 -16.48 2.09 -1.77
C VAL A 50 -16.13 1.72 -0.32
N ILE A 51 -15.56 2.65 0.45
CA ILE A 51 -15.27 2.46 1.88
C ILE A 51 -16.56 2.18 2.66
N ALA A 52 -17.60 3.01 2.48
CA ALA A 52 -18.91 2.80 3.11
C ALA A 52 -19.53 1.44 2.74
N ARG A 53 -19.37 1.01 1.48
CA ARG A 53 -19.83 -0.31 1.03
C ARG A 53 -19.09 -1.43 1.77
N ALA A 54 -17.77 -1.34 1.95
CA ALA A 54 -17.01 -2.33 2.70
C ALA A 54 -17.45 -2.38 4.18
N LEU A 55 -17.64 -1.21 4.80
CA LEU A 55 -18.10 -1.08 6.19
C LEU A 55 -19.53 -1.56 6.42
N SER A 56 -20.38 -1.61 5.38
CA SER A 56 -21.75 -2.12 5.51
C SER A 56 -21.84 -3.58 6.01
N MET A 57 -20.74 -4.32 5.88
CA MET A 57 -20.61 -5.69 6.36
C MET A 57 -20.11 -5.80 7.80
N GLU A 58 -19.85 -4.69 8.49
CA GLU A 58 -19.27 -4.64 9.84
C GLU A 58 -18.00 -5.51 9.97
N PRO A 59 -16.99 -5.33 9.09
CA PRO A 59 -15.80 -6.17 9.08
C PRO A 59 -14.87 -5.84 10.26
N GLU A 60 -14.08 -6.81 10.69
CA GLU A 60 -12.94 -6.60 11.61
C GLU A 60 -11.64 -6.33 10.83
N PHE A 61 -11.60 -6.70 9.54
CA PHE A 61 -10.44 -6.62 8.67
C PHE A 61 -10.78 -6.06 7.29
N LEU A 62 -9.97 -5.12 6.79
CA LEU A 62 -10.10 -4.53 5.46
C LEU A 62 -8.80 -4.68 4.65
N VAL A 63 -8.96 -5.08 3.39
CA VAL A 63 -7.89 -5.02 2.39
C VAL A 63 -8.10 -3.75 1.57
N LEU A 64 -7.10 -2.87 1.58
CA LEU A 64 -7.11 -1.58 0.92
C LEU A 64 -6.11 -1.62 -0.24
N ASP A 65 -6.58 -1.99 -1.42
CA ASP A 65 -5.75 -2.07 -2.64
C ASP A 65 -5.75 -0.74 -3.39
N GLU A 66 -4.61 -0.04 -3.34
CA GLU A 66 -4.38 1.27 -3.94
C GLU A 66 -5.50 2.29 -3.66
N PRO A 67 -5.88 2.48 -2.37
CA PRO A 67 -7.15 3.12 -2.00
C PRO A 67 -7.19 4.63 -2.28
N VAL A 68 -6.08 5.24 -2.69
CA VAL A 68 -5.99 6.66 -3.02
C VAL A 68 -5.32 6.92 -4.38
N SER A 69 -5.09 5.87 -5.16
CA SER A 69 -4.50 5.99 -6.50
C SER A 69 -5.39 6.83 -7.41
N ASN A 70 -4.79 7.58 -8.34
CA ASN A 70 -5.48 8.43 -9.32
C ASN A 70 -6.36 9.55 -8.72
N LEU A 71 -6.11 9.96 -7.48
CA LEU A 71 -6.75 11.10 -6.83
C LEU A 71 -5.76 12.26 -6.68
N ASP A 72 -6.27 13.50 -6.72
CA ASP A 72 -5.48 14.69 -6.38
C ASP A 72 -4.96 14.61 -4.94
N VAL A 73 -3.76 15.15 -4.69
CA VAL A 73 -3.07 15.10 -3.39
C VAL A 73 -3.97 15.55 -2.22
N SER A 74 -4.76 16.61 -2.42
CA SER A 74 -5.68 17.11 -1.39
C SER A 74 -6.80 16.11 -1.06
N ILE A 75 -7.29 15.36 -2.04
CA ILE A 75 -8.30 14.32 -1.85
C ILE A 75 -7.67 13.07 -1.22
N GLN A 76 -6.45 12.70 -1.61
CA GLN A 76 -5.73 11.59 -0.98
C GLN A 76 -5.64 11.79 0.55
N ALA A 77 -5.19 12.97 0.98
CA ALA A 77 -5.10 13.32 2.40
C ALA A 77 -6.44 13.19 3.13
N GLN A 78 -7.55 13.60 2.50
CA GLN A 78 -8.87 13.45 3.08
C GLN A 78 -9.33 11.99 3.23
N ILE A 79 -9.00 11.12 2.26
CA ILE A 79 -9.32 9.69 2.33
C ILE A 79 -8.47 9.01 3.41
N ILE A 80 -7.21 9.40 3.52
CA ILE A 80 -6.29 8.87 4.54
C ILE A 80 -6.77 9.23 5.95
N ASN A 81 -7.14 10.49 6.18
CA ASN A 81 -7.71 10.89 7.47
C ASN A 81 -8.99 10.13 7.79
N LEU A 82 -9.89 9.96 6.81
CA LEU A 82 -11.09 9.14 6.97
C LEU A 82 -10.74 7.70 7.36
N LEU A 83 -9.78 7.06 6.69
CA LEU A 83 -9.36 5.70 7.02
C LEU A 83 -8.74 5.63 8.42
N SER A 84 -7.96 6.62 8.83
CA SER A 84 -7.40 6.68 10.19
C SER A 84 -8.50 6.77 11.24
N ASP A 85 -9.47 7.68 11.04
CA ASP A 85 -10.61 7.86 11.94
C ASP A 85 -11.43 6.56 12.06
N LEU A 86 -11.62 5.86 10.95
CA LEU A 86 -12.33 4.58 10.90
C LEU A 86 -11.55 3.46 11.59
N LYS A 87 -10.22 3.39 11.41
CA LYS A 87 -9.34 2.43 12.09
C LYS A 87 -9.52 2.52 13.59
N GLU A 88 -9.44 3.73 14.13
CA GLU A 88 -9.58 3.99 15.57
C GLU A 88 -11.00 3.73 16.06
N LYS A 89 -12.01 4.33 15.40
CA LYS A 89 -13.41 4.28 15.82
C LYS A 89 -13.97 2.86 15.87
N PHE A 90 -13.57 2.01 14.94
CA PHE A 90 -14.09 0.65 14.80
C PHE A 90 -13.06 -0.43 15.13
N SER A 91 -11.86 -0.05 15.60
CA SER A 91 -10.76 -0.96 15.88
C SER A 91 -10.44 -1.91 14.72
N LEU A 92 -10.40 -1.36 13.50
CA LEU A 92 -10.22 -2.14 12.27
C LEU A 92 -8.75 -2.53 12.07
N THR A 93 -8.55 -3.73 11.53
CA THR A 93 -7.24 -4.16 11.04
C THR A 93 -7.14 -3.92 9.53
N TYR A 94 -6.06 -3.29 9.07
CA TYR A 94 -5.85 -2.98 7.65
C TYR A 94 -4.68 -3.78 7.07
N LEU A 95 -4.91 -4.36 5.89
CA LEU A 95 -3.84 -4.69 4.94
C LEU A 95 -3.86 -3.61 3.85
N PHE A 96 -2.85 -2.74 3.89
CA PHE A 96 -2.73 -1.63 2.96
C PHE A 96 -1.74 -1.98 1.85
N ILE A 97 -2.17 -1.89 0.59
CA ILE A 97 -1.35 -2.16 -0.59
C ILE A 97 -1.21 -0.85 -1.36
N SER A 98 0.03 -0.38 -1.49
CA SER A 98 0.32 0.78 -2.35
C SER A 98 1.76 0.79 -2.82
N HIS A 99 1.99 1.46 -3.94
CA HIS A 99 3.31 1.81 -4.44
C HIS A 99 3.90 3.09 -3.80
N ASP A 100 3.11 3.86 -3.04
CA ASP A 100 3.60 5.07 -2.36
C ASP A 100 4.07 4.74 -0.93
N LEU A 101 5.40 4.64 -0.76
CA LEU A 101 6.01 4.38 0.54
C LEU A 101 5.78 5.50 1.56
N ASN A 102 5.57 6.76 1.16
CA ASN A 102 5.25 7.83 2.12
C ASN A 102 3.93 7.56 2.80
N LEU A 103 2.92 7.25 1.99
CA LEU A 103 1.58 6.94 2.44
C LEU A 103 1.57 5.71 3.35
N VAL A 104 2.25 4.64 2.93
CA VAL A 104 2.35 3.39 3.68
C VAL A 104 3.07 3.63 5.01
N SER A 105 4.15 4.42 5.03
CA SER A 105 4.88 4.75 6.26
C SER A 105 4.07 5.53 7.29
N TYR A 106 3.05 6.26 6.84
CA TYR A 106 2.15 7.02 7.71
C TYR A 106 1.00 6.15 8.25
N MET A 107 0.46 5.24 7.43
CA MET A 107 -0.75 4.48 7.77
C MET A 107 -0.49 3.13 8.45
N CYS A 108 0.69 2.54 8.21
CA CYS A 108 0.98 1.17 8.58
C CYS A 108 1.92 1.11 9.77
N ASP A 109 1.70 0.10 10.62
CA ASP A 109 2.57 -0.20 11.76
C ASP A 109 3.79 -1.04 11.31
N THR A 110 3.62 -1.88 10.28
CA THR A 110 4.64 -2.74 9.66
C THR A 110 4.53 -2.66 8.14
N ILE A 111 5.66 -2.71 7.45
CA ILE A 111 5.75 -2.60 5.99
C ILE A 111 6.45 -3.83 5.44
N GLY A 112 5.82 -4.48 4.46
CA GLY A 112 6.43 -5.49 3.61
C GLY A 112 6.69 -4.91 2.21
N VAL A 113 7.93 -5.00 1.74
CA VAL A 113 8.34 -4.59 0.40
C VAL A 113 8.43 -5.83 -0.47
N MET A 114 7.75 -5.78 -1.61
CA MET A 114 7.73 -6.89 -2.58
C MET A 114 8.41 -6.52 -3.89
N PHE A 115 9.12 -7.48 -4.48
CA PHE A 115 9.65 -7.38 -5.82
C PHE A 115 9.39 -8.67 -6.60
N LYS A 116 8.79 -8.56 -7.79
CA LYS A 116 8.41 -9.71 -8.66
C LYS A 116 7.69 -10.84 -7.89
N GLY A 117 6.75 -10.47 -7.02
CA GLY A 117 5.93 -11.43 -6.27
C GLY A 117 6.62 -12.10 -5.07
N LYS A 118 7.78 -11.61 -4.65
CA LYS A 118 8.49 -12.07 -3.45
C LYS A 118 8.63 -10.93 -2.45
N ILE A 119 8.39 -11.20 -1.16
CA ILE A 119 8.77 -10.28 -0.08
C ILE A 119 10.30 -10.25 -0.05
N VAL A 120 10.87 -9.06 -0.23
CA VAL A 120 12.32 -8.85 -0.19
C VAL A 120 12.77 -8.22 1.11
N GLU A 121 11.88 -7.53 1.82
CA GLU A 121 12.14 -6.92 3.10
C GLU A 121 10.82 -6.68 3.85
N GLU A 122 10.82 -6.86 5.16
CA GLU A 122 9.69 -6.58 6.05
C GLU A 122 10.22 -6.04 7.36
N ALA A 123 9.69 -4.93 7.87
CA ALA A 123 10.07 -4.41 9.19
C ALA A 123 9.00 -3.45 9.72
N PRO A 124 9.05 -3.08 11.03
CA PRO A 124 8.31 -1.93 11.54
C PRO A 124 8.58 -0.69 10.68
N SER A 125 7.54 0.11 10.42
CA SER A 125 7.59 1.21 9.45
C SER A 125 8.75 2.18 9.69
N GLU A 126 8.98 2.54 10.96
CA GLU A 126 10.06 3.44 11.37
C GLU A 126 11.45 2.87 11.05
N ILE A 127 11.65 1.57 11.29
CA ILE A 127 12.92 0.86 11.03
C ILE A 127 13.14 0.73 9.53
N LEU A 128 12.11 0.35 8.76
CA LEU A 128 12.22 0.16 7.32
C LEU A 128 12.60 1.47 6.62
N VAL A 129 12.01 2.59 7.03
CA VAL A 129 12.25 3.90 6.43
C VAL A 129 13.62 4.48 6.84
N SER A 130 14.04 4.29 8.09
CA SER A 130 15.30 4.85 8.61
C SER A 130 16.53 3.99 8.32
N SER A 131 16.39 2.67 8.28
CA SER A 131 17.50 1.73 8.08
C SER A 131 17.16 0.60 7.10
N PRO A 132 16.80 0.93 5.83
CA PRO A 132 16.51 -0.07 4.82
C PRO A 132 17.74 -0.95 4.52
N ARG A 133 17.52 -2.26 4.49
CA ARG A 133 18.57 -3.27 4.30
C ARG A 133 18.66 -3.73 2.86
N HIS A 134 17.54 -4.01 2.21
CA HIS A 134 17.55 -4.52 0.85
C HIS A 134 17.87 -3.38 -0.13
N PRO A 135 18.77 -3.58 -1.11
CA PRO A 135 19.14 -2.54 -2.10
C PRO A 135 17.95 -1.98 -2.89
N TYR A 136 16.92 -2.80 -3.15
CA TYR A 136 15.66 -2.33 -3.74
C TYR A 136 14.92 -1.35 -2.82
N THR A 137 14.75 -1.67 -1.54
CA THR A 137 14.08 -0.80 -0.57
C THR A 137 14.83 0.51 -0.39
N ARG A 138 16.17 0.45 -0.33
CA ARG A 138 17.04 1.65 -0.33
C ARG A 138 16.77 2.54 -1.53
N ARG A 139 16.68 1.94 -2.72
CA ARG A 139 16.36 2.66 -3.96
C ARG A 139 14.98 3.33 -3.85
N LEU A 140 13.96 2.60 -3.42
CA LEU A 140 12.61 3.15 -3.27
C LEU A 140 12.57 4.35 -2.29
N ILE A 141 13.20 4.22 -1.12
CA ILE A 141 13.26 5.31 -0.13
C ILE A 141 14.08 6.50 -0.66
N SER A 142 15.16 6.27 -1.39
CA SER A 142 15.97 7.35 -1.95
C SER A 142 15.21 8.21 -2.97
N SER A 143 14.17 7.65 -3.62
CA SER A 143 13.31 8.34 -4.57
C SER A 143 12.22 9.19 -3.91
N ILE A 144 12.05 9.10 -2.59
CA ILE A 144 11.12 9.91 -1.82
C ILE A 144 11.74 11.31 -1.56
N PRO A 145 11.00 12.42 -1.76
CA PRO A 145 11.45 13.74 -1.35
C PRO A 145 11.85 13.78 0.14
N GLY A 146 13.12 14.08 0.43
CA GLY A 146 13.68 14.04 1.79
C GLY A 146 14.13 12.65 2.30
N GLY A 147 13.93 11.59 1.51
CA GLY A 147 14.32 10.22 1.85
C GLY A 147 15.84 10.00 1.89
N SER A 148 16.62 10.71 1.07
CA SER A 148 18.09 10.60 1.09
C SER A 148 18.73 11.10 2.38
N GLN A 149 18.07 12.00 3.12
CA GLN A 149 18.53 12.46 4.43
C GLN A 149 18.22 11.44 5.54
N ARG A 150 17.18 10.62 5.37
CA ARG A 150 16.75 9.61 6.35
C ARG A 150 17.48 8.27 6.22
N ALA A 151 17.87 7.90 5.00
CA ALA A 151 18.53 6.62 4.71
C ALA A 151 20.04 6.58 5.02
N GLY A 152 20.61 7.65 5.59
CA GLY A 152 22.06 7.79 5.79
C GLY A 152 22.76 8.09 4.46
N SER A 153 23.52 9.17 4.42
CA SER A 153 24.30 9.60 3.27
C SER A 153 25.45 8.63 2.96
N GLN A 154 25.18 7.53 2.27
CA GLN A 154 26.18 6.87 1.44
C GLN A 154 25.78 7.12 -0.01
N GLY A 155 26.53 8.00 -0.67
CA GLY A 155 26.33 8.38 -2.05
C GLY A 155 26.37 7.14 -2.94
N PHE A 156 25.22 6.82 -3.54
CA PHE A 156 25.16 5.96 -4.71
C PHE A 156 25.06 6.90 -5.91
N GLU A 157 26.15 7.04 -6.65
CA GLU A 157 26.14 7.69 -7.96
C GLU A 157 25.18 6.90 -8.85
N GLN A 158 24.03 7.51 -9.17
CA GLN A 158 23.05 6.93 -10.08
C GLN A 158 23.54 7.19 -11.51
N GLU A 159 23.96 6.14 -12.21
CA GLU A 159 23.91 6.16 -13.67
C GLU A 159 22.43 6.33 -14.07
N GLU A 160 22.12 7.40 -14.79
CA GLU A 160 20.78 7.70 -15.33
C GLU A 160 20.40 6.66 -16.40
N GLU A 161 20.01 5.46 -15.99
CA GLU A 161 19.38 4.47 -16.87
C GLU A 161 17.97 5.00 -17.21
N SER A 162 17.65 5.12 -18.51
CA SER A 162 16.35 5.65 -18.93
C SER A 162 15.19 4.82 -18.38
N ALA A 163 14.11 5.49 -17.98
CA ALA A 163 12.92 4.86 -17.40
C ALA A 163 12.35 3.74 -18.32
N GLU A 164 12.49 3.89 -19.63
CA GLU A 164 12.09 2.92 -20.65
C GLU A 164 12.92 1.62 -20.60
N THR A 165 14.23 1.72 -20.38
CA THR A 165 15.13 0.56 -20.26
C THR A 165 14.86 -0.21 -18.96
N LEU A 166 14.63 0.54 -17.87
CA LEU A 166 14.25 -0.02 -16.57
C LEU A 166 12.91 -0.76 -16.68
N ALA A 167 11.90 -0.14 -17.30
CA ALA A 167 10.58 -0.73 -17.51
C ALA A 167 10.66 -2.02 -18.34
N ALA A 168 11.44 -2.04 -19.43
CA ALA A 168 11.63 -3.22 -20.27
C ALA A 168 12.26 -4.40 -19.51
N ARG A 169 13.26 -4.13 -18.65
CA ARG A 169 13.90 -5.16 -17.81
C ARG A 169 12.99 -5.65 -16.68
N LEU A 170 12.19 -4.76 -16.09
CA LEU A 170 11.18 -5.13 -15.09
C LEU A 170 10.08 -6.01 -15.68
N ALA A 171 9.64 -5.71 -16.92
CA ALA A 171 8.64 -6.47 -17.66
C ALA A 171 9.08 -7.90 -18.05
N SER A 172 10.39 -8.18 -18.04
CA SER A 172 10.92 -9.53 -18.25
C SER A 172 10.48 -10.47 -17.11
N ARG A 173 9.54 -11.37 -17.44
CA ARG A 173 8.97 -12.38 -16.52
C ARG A 173 9.84 -13.62 -16.32
N LYS A 174 11.01 -13.75 -16.97
CA LYS A 174 11.88 -14.91 -16.75
C LYS A 174 12.34 -14.91 -15.30
N SER A 175 11.85 -15.85 -14.51
CA SER A 175 12.33 -16.08 -13.14
C SER A 175 13.79 -16.51 -13.24
N SER A 176 14.70 -15.65 -12.78
CA SER A 176 16.07 -16.09 -12.52
C SER A 176 16.02 -17.12 -11.38
N PRO A 177 16.82 -18.21 -11.42
CA PRO A 177 17.00 -19.07 -10.25
C PRO A 177 17.68 -18.33 -9.09
N GLY A 178 18.33 -17.20 -9.39
CA GLY A 178 18.96 -16.30 -8.43
C GLY A 178 18.03 -15.24 -7.84
N CYS A 179 18.64 -14.25 -7.17
CA CYS A 179 17.94 -13.07 -6.64
C CYS A 179 17.19 -12.32 -7.77
N PRO A 180 15.86 -12.10 -7.65
CA PRO A 180 15.06 -11.41 -8.66
C PRO A 180 15.53 -9.98 -8.95
N TYR A 181 16.11 -9.30 -7.95
CA TYR A 181 16.59 -7.92 -8.07
C TYR A 181 18.04 -7.81 -8.58
N TYR A 182 18.78 -8.91 -8.67
CA TYR A 182 20.20 -8.91 -9.07
C TYR A 182 20.52 -8.06 -10.31
N PRO A 183 19.74 -8.09 -11.41
CA PRO A 183 20.05 -7.30 -12.61
C PRO A 183 20.09 -5.77 -12.39
N PHE A 184 19.54 -5.30 -11.27
CA PHE A 184 19.48 -3.89 -10.88
C PHE A 184 20.26 -3.61 -9.59
N CYS A 185 20.88 -4.63 -9.00
CA CYS A 185 21.45 -4.55 -7.67
C CYS A 185 22.88 -4.02 -7.74
N PRO A 186 23.19 -2.87 -7.08
CA PRO A 186 24.55 -2.33 -7.07
C PRO A 186 25.52 -3.17 -6.22
N LEU A 187 25.00 -4.06 -5.38
CA LEU A 187 25.78 -4.95 -4.50
C LEU A 187 25.83 -6.39 -4.99
N GLY A 188 25.25 -6.68 -6.17
CA GLY A 188 25.13 -8.04 -6.68
C GLY A 188 26.47 -8.64 -7.09
N ASP A 189 26.65 -9.94 -6.84
CA ASP A 189 27.77 -10.74 -7.36
C ASP A 189 27.29 -12.12 -7.88
N GLY A 190 28.21 -13.03 -8.17
CA GLY A 190 27.91 -14.35 -8.75
C GLY A 190 27.06 -15.27 -7.85
N GLU A 191 26.95 -15.00 -6.56
CA GLU A 191 26.07 -15.75 -5.66
C GLU A 191 24.59 -15.44 -5.96
N CYS A 192 24.31 -14.17 -6.26
CA CYS A 192 22.99 -13.66 -6.58
C CYS A 192 22.44 -14.14 -7.92
N THR A 193 23.26 -14.64 -8.85
CA THR A 193 22.79 -15.30 -10.09
C THR A 193 22.46 -16.77 -9.87
N SER A 194 23.20 -17.43 -8.97
CA SER A 194 23.18 -18.87 -8.79
C SER A 194 22.12 -19.35 -7.80
N SER A 195 21.77 -18.52 -6.81
CA SER A 195 20.78 -18.88 -5.78
C SER A 195 19.95 -17.68 -5.31
N ALA A 196 18.66 -17.90 -5.08
CA ALA A 196 17.79 -16.90 -4.47
C ALA A 196 18.02 -16.85 -2.94
N PRO A 197 18.17 -15.65 -2.34
CA PRO A 197 18.30 -15.52 -0.89
C PRO A 197 17.03 -15.98 -0.17
N SER A 198 17.19 -16.69 0.95
CA SER A 198 16.07 -16.96 1.86
C SER A 198 15.74 -15.71 2.69
N LEU A 199 14.52 -15.63 3.19
CA LEU A 199 14.18 -14.63 4.22
C LEU A 199 14.99 -14.94 5.48
N ARG A 200 15.67 -13.92 6.02
CA ARG A 200 16.45 -13.99 7.25
C ARG A 200 15.97 -12.91 8.20
N GLU A 201 15.73 -13.28 9.45
CA GLU A 201 15.36 -12.35 10.51
C GLU A 201 16.60 -11.70 11.12
N LEU A 202 16.56 -10.39 11.22
CA LEU A 202 17.52 -9.53 11.91
C LEU A 202 16.92 -9.08 13.25
N ALA A 203 17.65 -8.27 14.01
CA ALA A 203 17.12 -7.70 15.25
C ALA A 203 15.88 -6.81 15.00
N GLY A 204 14.95 -6.79 15.96
CA GLY A 204 13.80 -5.87 15.95
C GLY A 204 12.66 -6.22 15.00
N GLY A 205 12.49 -7.50 14.64
CA GLY A 205 11.44 -7.95 13.72
C GLY A 205 11.68 -7.56 12.26
N HIS A 206 12.94 -7.28 11.90
CA HIS A 206 13.32 -6.88 10.55
C HIS A 206 13.74 -8.12 9.76
N VAL A 207 12.94 -8.51 8.77
CA VAL A 207 13.20 -9.64 7.90
C VAL A 207 13.69 -9.16 6.53
N VAL A 208 14.69 -9.81 5.96
CA VAL A 208 15.25 -9.45 4.63
C VAL A 208 15.61 -10.68 3.81
N SER A 209 15.38 -10.62 2.51
CA SER A 209 15.81 -11.62 1.52
C SER A 209 16.93 -11.02 0.65
N CYS A 210 18.16 -11.02 1.16
CA CYS A 210 19.35 -10.54 0.45
C CYS A 210 20.58 -11.31 0.93
N HIS A 211 21.54 -11.66 0.06
CA HIS A 211 22.80 -12.30 0.48
C HIS A 211 23.80 -11.33 1.12
N LYS A 212 23.68 -10.03 0.83
CA LYS A 212 24.64 -9.00 1.25
C LYS A 212 24.23 -8.24 2.52
N VAL A 213 23.31 -8.82 3.28
CA VAL A 213 22.84 -8.34 4.59
C VAL A 213 23.16 -9.36 5.65
#